data_AF-W2U226-F1
#
_entry.id   AF-W2U226-F1
#
_cell.length_a   1.000
_cell.length_b   1.000
_cell.length_c   1.000
_cell.angle_alpha   90.00
_cell.angle_beta   90.00
_cell.angle_gamma   90.00
#
_symmetry.space_group_name_H-M   'P 1'
#
loop_
_entity.id
_entity.type
_entity.pdbx_description
1 polymer ?
#
loop_
_entity_poly.entity_id
_entity_poly.type
_entity_poly.pdbx_seq_one_letter_code
_entity_poly.pdbx_strand_id
1 'polypeptide(L)'
;MPYQEARKQAVKVLEDGYGDAVVLKDAHGYWVLYYLYGFQTPPPEAPPHWMEGPFPGEEGIRSPYEMQKFLEEQGDFTYLNDVD
;
A
#
# COMPACT_ATOMS: atom_id res chain seq x y z
N MET A 1 1.72 -10.34 -2.91
CA MET A 1 0.45 -10.91 -2.39
C MET A 1 -0.70 -10.16 -3.07
N PRO A 2 -1.69 -10.86 -3.67
CA PRO A 2 -2.87 -10.23 -4.26
C PRO A 2 -3.68 -9.42 -3.25
N TYR A 3 -4.32 -8.33 -3.69
CA TYR A 3 -5.06 -7.41 -2.83
C TYR A 3 -6.10 -8.11 -1.94
N GLN A 4 -6.94 -8.98 -2.51
CA GLN A 4 -7.98 -9.67 -1.74
C GLN A 4 -7.39 -10.61 -0.68
N GLU A 5 -6.26 -11.25 -0.98
CA GLU A 5 -5.56 -12.10 -0.03
C GLU A 5 -4.93 -11.27 1.09
N ALA A 6 -4.27 -10.16 0.75
CA ALA A 6 -3.67 -9.24 1.72
C ALA A 6 -4.70 -8.66 2.67
N ARG A 7 -5.85 -8.19 2.15
CA ARG A 7 -6.97 -7.67 2.95
C ARG A 7 -7.48 -8.70 3.98
N LYS A 8 -7.51 -9.98 3.64
CA LYS A 8 -7.95 -11.04 4.57
C LYS A 8 -6.98 -11.28 5.72
N GLN A 9 -5.69 -11.00 5.50
CA GLN A 9 -4.61 -11.19 6.48
C GLN A 9 -4.25 -9.89 7.21
N ALA A 10 -4.89 -8.78 6.86
CA ALA A 10 -4.57 -7.46 7.36
C ALA A 10 -4.82 -7.36 8.87
N VAL A 11 -3.83 -6.88 9.61
CA VAL A 11 -4.02 -6.43 10.99
C VAL A 11 -4.62 -5.02 11.03
N LYS A 12 -4.44 -4.25 9.95
CA LYS A 12 -4.98 -2.90 9.75
C LYS A 12 -5.00 -2.55 8.27
N VAL A 13 -5.92 -1.69 7.87
CA VAL A 13 -5.93 -1.07 6.53
C VAL A 13 -6.08 0.44 6.72
N LEU A 14 -5.24 1.22 6.02
CA LEU A 14 -5.37 2.68 5.93
C LEU A 14 -5.93 3.03 4.56
N GLU A 15 -6.97 3.87 4.52
CA GLU A 15 -7.67 4.28 3.30
C GLU A 15 -7.86 5.80 3.34
N ASP A 16 -7.31 6.53 2.37
CA ASP A 16 -7.36 8.01 2.34
C ASP A 16 -7.72 8.60 0.97
N GLY A 17 -8.26 7.78 0.06
CA GLY A 17 -8.69 8.18 -1.28
C GLY A 17 -7.57 8.21 -2.33
N TYR A 18 -6.31 8.04 -1.91
CA TYR A 18 -5.17 7.82 -2.81
C TYR A 18 -4.87 6.33 -3.02
N GLY A 19 -5.43 5.48 -2.16
CA GLY A 19 -5.41 4.04 -2.29
C GLY A 19 -5.57 3.36 -0.94
N ASP A 20 -5.08 2.13 -0.86
CA ASP A 20 -5.12 1.30 0.33
C ASP A 20 -3.71 0.94 0.79
N ALA A 21 -3.39 1.15 2.06
CA ALA A 21 -2.20 0.59 2.70
C ALA A 21 -2.63 -0.58 3.58
N VAL A 22 -2.35 -1.79 3.12
CA VAL A 22 -2.69 -3.03 3.84
C VAL A 22 -1.52 -3.41 4.74
N VAL A 23 -1.74 -3.36 6.05
CA VAL A 23 -0.72 -3.68 7.05
C VAL A 23 -0.83 -5.14 7.45
N LEU A 24 0.27 -5.86 7.27
CA LEU A 24 0.45 -7.26 7.64
C LEU A 24 1.42 -7.36 8.83
N LYS A 25 1.31 -8.44 9.61
CA LYS A 25 2.22 -8.70 10.73
C LYS A 25 2.69 -10.15 10.71
N ASP A 26 3.99 -10.34 10.80
CA ASP A 26 4.62 -11.64 10.99
C ASP A 26 5.59 -11.64 12.18
N ALA A 27 6.42 -12.67 12.30
CA ALA A 27 7.43 -12.77 13.37
C ALA A 27 8.56 -11.73 13.25
N HIS A 28 8.74 -11.11 12.09
CA HIS A 28 9.82 -10.16 11.80
C HIS A 28 9.38 -8.70 11.94
N GLY A 29 8.08 -8.43 11.91
CA GLY A 29 7.53 -7.10 12.18
C GLY A 29 6.26 -6.81 11.38
N TYR A 30 6.03 -5.52 11.13
CA TYR A 30 4.92 -5.03 10.32
C TYR A 30 5.39 -4.78 8.89
N TRP A 31 4.63 -5.27 7.93
CA TRP A 31 4.83 -5.04 6.51
C TRP A 31 3.64 -4.25 5.98
N VAL A 32 3.88 -3.36 5.03
CA VAL A 32 2.83 -2.52 4.44
C VAL A 32 2.84 -2.73 2.94
N LEU A 33 1.70 -3.12 2.40
CA LEU A 33 1.45 -3.26 0.98
C LEU A 33 0.59 -2.09 0.51
N TYR A 34 1.11 -1.25 -0.37
CA TYR A 34 0.41 -0.07 -0.88
C TYR A 34 -0.21 -0.36 -2.25
N TYR A 35 -1.53 -0.19 -2.34
CA TYR A 35 -2.33 -0.33 -3.55
C TYR A 35 -2.89 1.04 -3.95
N LEU A 36 -2.04 1.84 -4.58
CA LEU A 36 -2.31 3.22 -5.02
C LEU A 36 -3.26 3.32 -6.24
N TYR A 37 -4.53 2.95 -6.07
CA TYR A 37 -5.57 3.01 -7.13
C TYR A 37 -6.44 4.28 -7.08
N GLY A 38 -6.08 5.28 -6.25
CA GLY A 38 -6.89 6.47 -6.06
C GLY A 38 -8.27 6.14 -5.47
N PHE A 39 -9.32 6.76 -6.01
CA PHE A 39 -10.71 6.52 -5.60
C PHE A 39 -11.28 5.17 -6.07
N GLN A 40 -10.50 4.34 -6.78
CA GLN A 40 -10.93 3.03 -7.25
C GLN A 40 -10.50 1.94 -6.27
N THR A 41 -11.37 0.96 -6.03
CA THR A 41 -10.99 -0.25 -5.30
C THR A 41 -10.03 -1.08 -6.15
N PRO A 42 -8.87 -1.53 -5.60
CA PRO A 42 -7.96 -2.40 -6.33
C PRO A 42 -8.68 -3.70 -6.78
N PRO A 43 -8.44 -4.18 -8.02
CA PRO A 43 -8.92 -5.51 -8.42
C PRO A 43 -8.48 -6.59 -7.42
N PRO A 44 -9.28 -7.64 -7.18
CA PRO A 44 -8.95 -8.68 -6.19
C PRO A 44 -7.55 -9.30 -6.37
N GLU A 45 -7.14 -9.48 -7.63
CA GLU A 45 -5.86 -10.07 -8.02
C GLU A 45 -4.71 -9.05 -8.19
N ALA A 46 -4.97 -7.76 -7.93
CA ALA A 46 -3.98 -6.71 -8.11
C ALA A 46 -2.76 -6.96 -7.20
N PRO A 47 -1.52 -6.86 -7.73
CA PRO A 47 -0.33 -6.79 -6.89
C PRO A 47 -0.22 -5.41 -6.23
N PRO A 48 0.53 -5.29 -5.12
CA PRO A 48 0.82 -3.98 -4.55
C PRO A 48 1.73 -3.19 -5.49
N HIS A 49 1.51 -1.87 -5.54
CA HIS A 49 2.38 -0.93 -6.24
C HIS A 49 3.70 -0.72 -5.49
N TRP A 50 3.64 -0.80 -4.16
CA TRP A 50 4.81 -0.64 -3.31
C TRP A 50 4.71 -1.47 -2.04
N MET A 51 5.87 -1.79 -1.45
CA MET A 51 5.96 -2.51 -0.18
C MET A 51 7.00 -1.84 0.73
N GLU A 52 6.66 -1.67 2.00
CA GLU A 52 7.59 -1.23 3.03
C GLU A 52 7.63 -2.17 4.24
N GLY A 53 8.76 -2.14 4.93
CA GLY A 53 9.01 -2.90 6.16
C GLY A 53 10.27 -3.75 6.09
N PRO A 54 10.51 -4.57 7.13
CA PRO A 54 9.67 -4.70 8.32
C PRO A 54 9.83 -3.50 9.26
N PHE A 55 8.72 -2.99 9.79
CA PHE A 55 8.72 -2.00 10.88
C PHE A 55 8.61 -2.72 12.24
N PRO A 56 9.26 -2.20 13.29
CA PRO A 56 9.15 -2.76 14.64
C PRO A 56 7.78 -2.49 15.29
N GLY A 57 7.02 -1.50 14.80
CA GLY A 57 5.70 -1.12 15.27
C GLY A 57 4.89 -0.48 14.16
N GLU A 58 3.60 -0.19 14.41
CA GLU A 58 2.77 0.56 13.45
C GLU A 58 3.13 2.06 13.39
N GLU A 59 3.88 2.53 14.38
CA GLU A 59 4.39 3.90 14.50
C GLU A 59 5.28 4.22 13.27
N GLY A 60 4.85 5.14 12.41
CA GLY A 60 5.60 5.55 11.22
C GLY A 60 5.21 4.86 9.91
N ILE A 61 4.21 3.98 9.92
CA ILE A 61 3.58 3.52 8.68
C ILE A 61 2.90 4.72 8.01
N ARG A 62 3.33 5.05 6.78
CA ARG A 62 2.77 6.15 5.99
C ARG A 62 1.36 5.82 5.52
N SER A 63 0.52 6.84 5.39
CA SER A 63 -0.74 6.73 4.66
C SER A 63 -0.49 6.52 3.15
N PRO A 64 -1.49 6.05 2.38
CA PRO A 64 -1.37 5.96 0.93
C PRO A 64 -0.97 7.29 0.26
N TYR A 65 -1.56 8.42 0.67
CA TYR A 65 -1.17 9.75 0.19
C TYR A 65 0.31 10.07 0.49
N GLU A 66 0.73 9.86 1.73
CA GLU A 66 2.12 10.13 2.16
C GLU A 66 3.12 9.25 1.42
N MET A 67 2.76 8.00 1.16
CA MET A 67 3.55 7.08 0.34
C MET A 67 3.65 7.55 -1.11
N GLN A 68 2.51 7.85 -1.74
CA GLN A 68 2.51 8.34 -3.12
C GLN A 68 3.37 9.60 -3.26
N LYS A 69 3.23 10.57 -2.35
CA LYS A 69 4.03 11.79 -2.36
C LYS A 69 5.53 11.50 -2.18
N PHE A 70 5.89 10.62 -1.25
CA PHE A 70 7.27 10.22 -1.04
C PHE A 70 7.89 9.61 -2.31
N LEU A 71 7.14 8.73 -2.98
CA LEU A 71 7.55 8.09 -4.22
C LEU A 71 7.70 9.08 -5.40
N GLU A 72 6.79 10.05 -5.51
CA GLU A 72 6.89 11.16 -6.47
C GLU A 72 8.15 12.00 -6.23
N GLU A 73 8.46 12.31 -4.96
CA GLU A 73 9.65 13.08 -4.58
C GLU A 73 10.97 12.32 -4.84
N GLN A 74 10.95 10.99 -4.77
CA GLN A 74 12.11 10.15 -5.11
C GLN A 74 12.32 9.98 -6.62
N GLY A 75 11.40 10.49 -7.45
CA GLY A 75 11.46 10.38 -8.91
C GLY A 75 11.00 9.02 -9.45
N ASP A 76 10.45 8.16 -8.60
CA ASP A 76 10.07 6.79 -8.96
C ASP A 76 8.64 6.69 -9.52
N PHE A 77 7.79 7.72 -9.38
CA PHE A 77 6.36 7.59 -9.70
C PHE A 77 5.80 8.75 -10.51
N THR A 78 5.70 8.53 -11.83
CA THR A 78 4.68 9.18 -12.67
C THR A 78 3.80 8.09 -13.29
N TYR A 79 3.16 7.26 -12.47
CA TYR A 79 2.12 6.34 -12.96
C TYR A 79 0.77 7.06 -12.89
N LEU A 80 0.52 7.95 -13.86
CA LEU A 80 -0.84 8.17 -14.31
C LEU A 80 -1.27 6.87 -14.98
N ASN A 81 -2.27 6.21 -14.40
CA ASN A 81 -3.01 5.10 -14.98
C ASN A 81 -2.99 5.07 -16.52
N ASP A 82 -2.04 4.36 -17.13
CA ASP A 82 -2.21 3.85 -18.49
C ASP A 82 -3.08 2.60 -18.33
N VAL A 83 -4.39 2.84 -18.26
CA VAL A 83 -5.39 1.82 -18.54
C VAL A 83 -5.59 1.86 -20.04
N ASP A 84 -4.85 1.02 -20.76
CA ASP A 84 -5.20 0.58 -22.13
C ASP A 84 -6.28 -0.52 -22.05
#